data_AF-A0A2G4YRI1-F1
#
_entry.id   AF-A0A2G4YRI1-F1
#
_cell.length_a   1.000
_cell.length_b   1.000
_cell.length_c   1.000
_cell.angle_alpha   90.00
_cell.angle_beta   90.00
_cell.angle_gamma   90.00
#
_symmetry.space_group_name_H-M   'P 1'
#
loop_
_entity.id
_entity.type
_entity.pdbx_description
1 polymer ?
#
loop_
_entity_poly.entity_id
_entity_poly.type
_entity_poly.pdbx_seq_one_letter_code
_entity_poly.pdbx_strand_id
1 'polypeptide(L)'
;MDMNVIGLHIHELRNQCRFIEASVDILNQSMENQAAVGAFFGLQNIMLGSNQLARMLWSPRKKGKERAAGLRQVLELPEKYPLNNENILALVDQADEANDQWIAQSKDQYILYDFIGDIANSRHKDVEPKNIFRAFDPTTKIYAFRGVSYNLDALLKAIADVSNRVNQIHQRLYPDQWKEVEPEAPVEDAAPAEDTKAAPKKTAPKKTPAKKPAAKKAAPKKAAAKK
;
A
#
# COMPACT_ATOMS: atom_id res chain seq x y z
N MET A 1 19.21 4.49 -22.02
CA MET A 1 17.80 4.04 -22.06
C MET A 1 17.00 5.11 -22.78
N ASP A 2 16.00 4.73 -23.58
CA ASP A 2 15.13 5.70 -24.28
C ASP A 2 14.40 6.61 -23.28
N MET A 3 14.21 7.88 -23.64
CA MET A 3 13.65 8.91 -22.74
C MET A 3 12.20 8.60 -22.36
N ASN A 4 11.41 8.04 -23.28
CA ASN A 4 10.02 7.65 -23.00
C ASN A 4 9.97 6.51 -21.97
N VAL A 5 10.89 5.54 -22.07
CA VAL A 5 10.99 4.42 -21.12
C VAL A 5 11.44 4.91 -19.74
N ILE A 6 12.39 5.86 -19.69
CA ILE A 6 12.78 6.51 -18.42
C ILE A 6 11.58 7.24 -17.82
N GLY A 7 10.85 8.03 -18.61
CA GLY A 7 9.70 8.79 -18.15
C GLY A 7 8.60 7.92 -17.52
N LEU A 8 8.29 6.76 -18.11
CA LEU A 8 7.35 5.79 -17.53
C LEU A 8 7.82 5.27 -16.17
N HIS A 9 9.11 4.95 -16.04
CA HIS A 9 9.66 4.50 -14.76
C HIS A 9 9.70 5.60 -13.70
N ILE A 10 10.01 6.84 -14.09
CA ILE A 10 9.96 8.01 -13.19
C ILE A 10 8.52 8.24 -12.72
N HIS A 11 7.53 8.13 -13.62
CA HIS A 11 6.12 8.24 -13.25
C HIS A 11 5.69 7.13 -12.29
N GLU A 12 6.11 5.89 -12.52
CA GLU A 12 5.80 4.78 -11.62
C GLU A 12 6.45 4.95 -10.25
N LEU A 13 7.73 5.36 -10.19
CA LEU A 13 8.40 5.69 -8.93
C LEU A 13 7.64 6.77 -8.16
N ARG A 14 7.11 7.78 -8.86
CA ARG A 14 6.29 8.84 -8.25
C ARG A 14 5.01 8.27 -7.64
N ASN A 15 4.31 7.41 -8.37
CA ASN A 15 3.08 6.80 -7.86
C ASN A 15 3.35 5.95 -6.61
N GLN A 16 4.42 5.17 -6.59
CA GLN A 16 4.82 4.40 -5.42
C GLN A 16 5.14 5.28 -4.21
N CYS A 17 5.85 6.40 -4.39
CA CYS A 17 6.04 7.39 -3.32
C CYS A 17 4.71 7.91 -2.77
N ARG A 18 3.75 8.27 -3.64
CA ARG A 18 2.42 8.78 -3.22
C ARG A 18 1.58 7.72 -2.51
N PHE A 19 1.66 6.46 -2.93
CA PHE A 19 0.97 5.35 -2.24
C PHE A 19 1.54 5.11 -0.85
N ILE A 20 2.86 5.27 -0.67
CA ILE A 20 3.50 5.21 0.64
C ILE A 20 3.04 6.38 1.50
N GLU A 21 3.01 7.61 0.97
CA GLU A 21 2.50 8.79 1.67
C GLU A 21 1.07 8.57 2.18
N ALA A 22 0.16 8.08 1.32
CA ALA A 22 -1.20 7.74 1.72
C ALA A 22 -1.24 6.63 2.81
N SER A 23 -0.30 5.70 2.78
CA SER A 23 -0.19 4.64 3.80
C SER A 23 0.30 5.18 5.15
N VAL A 24 1.14 6.22 5.15
CA VAL A 24 1.54 6.96 6.35
C VAL A 24 0.35 7.69 6.94
N ASP A 25 -0.49 8.33 6.12
CA ASP A 25 -1.71 8.98 6.59
C ASP A 25 -2.66 7.98 7.27
N ILE A 26 -2.86 6.82 6.65
CA ILE A 26 -3.66 5.73 7.23
C ILE A 26 -3.05 5.24 8.54
N LEU A 27 -1.72 5.08 8.62
CA LEU A 27 -1.04 4.71 9.85
C LEU A 27 -1.31 5.75 10.95
N ASN A 28 -1.08 7.03 10.67
CA ASN A 28 -1.28 8.11 11.64
C ASN A 28 -2.73 8.16 12.13
N GLN A 29 -3.70 8.16 11.21
CA GLN A 29 -5.12 8.13 11.55
C GLN A 29 -5.48 6.90 12.38
N SER A 30 -4.92 5.74 12.05
CA SER A 30 -5.19 4.52 12.81
C SER A 30 -4.58 4.55 14.20
N MET A 31 -3.40 5.15 14.35
CA MET A 31 -2.75 5.33 15.66
C MET A 31 -3.55 6.30 16.54
N GLU A 32 -4.05 7.41 15.98
CA GLU A 32 -4.92 8.36 16.68
C GLU A 32 -6.23 7.72 17.14
N ASN A 33 -6.86 6.92 16.28
CA ASN A 33 -8.10 6.21 16.59
C ASN A 33 -7.89 4.89 17.36
N GLN A 34 -6.65 4.58 17.75
CA GLN A 34 -6.28 3.32 18.42
C GLN A 34 -6.74 2.06 17.66
N ALA A 35 -6.83 2.14 16.33
CA ALA A 35 -7.26 1.08 15.44
C ALA A 35 -6.08 0.20 15.01
N ALA A 36 -5.74 -0.80 15.82
CA ALA A 36 -4.54 -1.64 15.62
C ALA A 36 -4.45 -2.30 14.23
N VAL A 37 -5.57 -2.82 13.69
CA VAL A 37 -5.60 -3.42 12.34
C VAL A 37 -5.27 -2.39 11.27
N GLY A 38 -5.80 -1.17 11.39
CA GLY A 38 -5.49 -0.07 10.47
C GLY A 38 -4.02 0.36 10.56
N ALA A 39 -3.43 0.36 11.76
CA ALA A 39 -2.02 0.67 11.94
C ALA A 39 -1.13 -0.38 11.24
N PHE A 40 -1.38 -1.68 11.45
CA PHE A 40 -0.64 -2.73 10.74
C PHE A 40 -0.91 -2.74 9.24
N PHE A 41 -2.09 -2.36 8.79
CA PHE A 41 -2.37 -2.16 7.37
C PHE A 41 -1.50 -1.03 6.78
N GLY A 42 -1.41 0.13 7.45
CA GLY A 42 -0.53 1.23 7.04
C GLY A 42 0.94 0.79 7.00
N LEU A 43 1.42 0.15 8.06
CA LEU A 43 2.80 -0.38 8.15
C LEU A 43 3.12 -1.37 7.04
N GLN A 44 2.21 -2.32 6.78
CA GLN A 44 2.38 -3.30 5.71
C GLN A 44 2.51 -2.61 4.35
N ASN A 45 1.64 -1.66 4.04
CA ASN A 45 1.68 -0.96 2.75
C ASN A 45 2.91 -0.06 2.60
N ILE A 46 3.37 0.59 3.67
CA ILE A 46 4.65 1.34 3.68
C ILE A 46 5.80 0.40 3.30
N MET A 47 5.87 -0.79 3.92
CA MET A 47 6.94 -1.75 3.65
C MET A 47 6.85 -2.36 2.24
N LEU A 48 5.65 -2.65 1.76
CA LEU A 48 5.44 -3.14 0.39
C LEU A 48 5.84 -2.09 -0.65
N GLY A 49 5.42 -0.83 -0.47
CA GLY A 49 5.84 0.27 -1.35
C GLY A 49 7.35 0.50 -1.30
N SER A 50 7.95 0.40 -0.10
CA SER A 50 9.41 0.49 0.07
C SER A 50 10.15 -0.61 -0.67
N ASN A 51 9.66 -1.86 -0.61
CA ASN A 51 10.19 -2.98 -1.40
C ASN A 51 10.11 -2.68 -2.91
N GLN A 52 8.97 -2.18 -3.40
CA GLN A 52 8.79 -1.87 -4.81
C GLN A 52 9.76 -0.77 -5.29
N LEU A 53 9.87 0.33 -4.55
CA LEU A 53 10.86 1.39 -4.81
C LEU A 53 12.29 0.82 -4.83
N ALA A 54 12.65 0.07 -3.79
CA ALA A 54 13.97 -0.53 -3.65
C ALA A 54 14.30 -1.45 -4.84
N ARG A 55 13.36 -2.31 -5.27
CA ARG A 55 13.60 -3.24 -6.38
C ARG A 55 13.61 -2.59 -7.76
N MET A 56 12.95 -1.44 -7.92
CA MET A 56 13.06 -0.64 -9.14
C MET A 56 14.43 0.03 -9.25
N LEU A 57 14.96 0.55 -8.15
CA LEU A 57 16.20 1.34 -8.07
C LEU A 57 17.47 0.49 -7.85
N TRP A 58 17.37 -0.63 -7.13
CA TRP A 58 18.45 -1.57 -6.82
C TRP A 58 18.00 -3.01 -7.12
N SER A 59 17.72 -3.29 -8.39
CA SER A 59 17.17 -4.59 -8.77
C SER A 59 18.15 -5.75 -8.50
N PRO A 60 17.78 -6.76 -7.70
CA PRO A 60 18.65 -7.90 -7.44
C PRO A 60 18.77 -8.82 -8.67
N ARG A 61 17.77 -8.79 -9.56
CA ARG A 61 17.69 -9.67 -10.74
C ARG A 61 18.52 -9.13 -11.89
N LYS A 62 19.30 -10.01 -12.54
CA LYS A 62 20.19 -9.68 -13.68
C LYS A 62 19.51 -8.82 -14.75
N LYS A 63 18.29 -9.19 -15.18
CA LYS A 63 17.51 -8.47 -16.22
C LYS A 63 17.16 -7.02 -15.85
N GLY A 64 17.09 -6.69 -14.55
CA GLY A 64 16.70 -5.36 -14.08
C GLY A 64 17.87 -4.44 -13.71
N LYS A 65 19.11 -4.95 -13.68
CA LYS A 65 20.27 -4.23 -13.16
C LYS A 65 20.60 -2.98 -13.97
N GLU A 66 20.62 -3.08 -15.30
CA GLU A 66 20.92 -1.93 -16.17
C GLU A 66 19.85 -0.84 -16.05
N ARG A 67 18.57 -1.23 -15.98
CA ARG A 67 17.47 -0.29 -15.75
C ARG A 67 17.63 0.43 -14.41
N ALA A 68 17.83 -0.33 -13.36
CA ALA A 68 18.02 0.18 -12.00
C ALA A 68 19.19 1.16 -11.91
N ALA A 69 20.33 0.82 -12.49
CA ALA A 69 21.50 1.70 -12.56
C ALA A 69 21.20 3.00 -13.33
N GLY A 70 20.54 2.90 -14.48
CA GLY A 70 20.14 4.08 -15.26
C GLY A 70 19.20 5.01 -14.50
N LEU A 71 18.20 4.47 -13.78
CA LEU A 71 17.29 5.28 -12.95
C LEU A 71 18.03 5.97 -11.80
N ARG A 72 18.94 5.27 -11.12
CA ARG A 72 19.74 5.88 -10.06
C ARG A 72 20.67 6.97 -10.57
N GLN A 73 21.24 6.81 -11.76
CA GLN A 73 22.04 7.85 -12.39
C GLN A 73 21.21 9.11 -12.65
N VAL A 74 19.99 8.95 -13.20
CA VAL A 74 19.06 10.08 -13.47
C VAL A 74 18.63 10.78 -12.18
N LEU A 75 18.42 10.02 -11.10
CA LEU A 75 18.00 10.55 -9.80
C LEU A 75 19.18 10.98 -8.91
N GLU A 76 20.42 10.79 -9.37
CA GLU A 76 21.65 11.05 -8.62
C GLU A 76 21.69 10.33 -7.27
N LEU A 77 21.21 9.09 -7.22
CA LEU A 77 21.16 8.26 -6.01
C LEU A 77 22.45 7.43 -5.87
N PRO A 78 23.13 7.46 -4.69
CA PRO A 78 24.33 6.66 -4.47
C PRO A 78 24.00 5.17 -4.36
N GLU A 79 25.03 4.32 -4.48
CA GLU A 79 24.89 2.87 -4.28
C GLU A 79 24.52 2.54 -2.82
N LYS A 80 25.21 3.14 -1.86
CA LYS A 80 24.90 3.00 -0.43
C LYS A 80 23.75 3.93 -0.07
N TYR A 81 22.57 3.37 0.07
CA TYR A 81 21.34 4.12 0.33
C TYR A 81 20.41 3.31 1.24
N PRO A 82 19.60 3.93 2.14
CA PRO A 82 18.76 3.18 3.09
C PRO A 82 17.77 2.19 2.45
N LEU A 83 17.24 2.51 1.26
CA LEU A 83 16.39 1.60 0.50
C LEU A 83 17.16 0.45 -0.18
N ASN A 84 18.48 0.56 -0.36
CA ASN A 84 19.34 -0.53 -0.81
C ASN A 84 19.70 -1.44 0.37
N ASN A 85 18.68 -2.04 0.97
CA ASN A 85 18.79 -2.94 2.10
C ASN A 85 18.29 -4.32 1.70
N GLU A 86 19.06 -5.37 1.99
CA GLU A 86 18.73 -6.74 1.59
C GLU A 86 17.38 -7.20 2.16
N ASN A 87 17.08 -6.89 3.42
CA ASN A 87 15.81 -7.25 4.05
C ASN A 87 14.62 -6.53 3.39
N ILE A 88 14.81 -5.27 2.97
CA ILE A 88 13.79 -4.54 2.22
C ILE A 88 13.61 -5.16 0.84
N LEU A 89 14.69 -5.48 0.12
CA LEU A 89 14.64 -6.06 -1.23
C LEU A 89 14.00 -7.45 -1.25
N ALA A 90 14.28 -8.27 -0.23
CA ALA A 90 13.80 -9.64 -0.10
C ALA A 90 12.43 -9.75 0.60
N LEU A 91 11.87 -8.64 1.11
CA LEU A 91 10.68 -8.62 1.96
C LEU A 91 9.51 -9.51 1.50
N VAL A 92 9.27 -9.56 0.18
CA VAL A 92 8.17 -10.33 -0.43
C VAL A 92 8.64 -11.45 -1.35
N ASP A 93 9.94 -11.66 -1.46
CA ASP A 93 10.47 -12.76 -2.27
C ASP A 93 10.16 -14.07 -1.55
N GLN A 94 9.52 -15.01 -2.27
CA GLN A 94 9.12 -16.32 -1.75
C GLN A 94 8.44 -16.21 -0.37
N ALA A 95 7.45 -15.31 -0.27
CA ALA A 95 6.87 -14.90 1.00
C ALA A 95 6.28 -16.05 1.82
N ASP A 96 5.84 -17.12 1.14
CA ASP A 96 5.42 -18.42 1.70
C ASP A 96 6.61 -19.17 2.31
N GLU A 97 7.68 -19.42 1.54
CA GLU A 97 8.88 -20.09 2.04
C GLU A 97 9.52 -19.32 3.20
N ALA A 98 9.60 -17.99 3.11
CA ALA A 98 10.11 -17.12 4.18
C ALA A 98 9.24 -17.20 5.45
N ASN A 99 7.92 -17.40 5.30
CA ASN A 99 7.04 -17.60 6.44
C ASN A 99 7.29 -18.95 7.11
N ASP A 100 7.41 -20.02 6.32
CA ASP A 100 7.65 -21.37 6.81
C ASP A 100 9.01 -21.48 7.51
N GLN A 101 10.05 -20.85 6.95
CA GLN A 101 11.36 -20.75 7.58
C GLN A 101 11.29 -20.04 8.93
N TRP A 102 10.59 -18.90 9.00
CA TRP A 102 10.43 -18.16 10.25
C TRP A 102 9.68 -19.00 11.30
N ILE A 103 8.58 -19.66 10.92
CA ILE A 103 7.83 -20.57 11.79
C ILE A 103 8.71 -21.71 12.31
N ALA A 104 9.55 -22.30 11.46
CA ALA A 104 10.46 -23.38 11.85
C ALA A 104 11.50 -22.90 12.87
N GLN A 105 12.01 -21.68 12.73
CA GLN A 105 13.00 -21.08 13.64
C GLN A 105 12.40 -20.64 14.98
N SER A 106 11.13 -20.24 14.97
CA SER A 106 10.41 -19.75 16.15
C SER A 106 9.64 -20.87 16.89
N LYS A 107 9.82 -22.12 16.46
CA LYS A 107 9.11 -23.27 17.02
C LYS A 107 9.42 -23.43 18.51
N ASP A 108 8.39 -23.76 19.28
CA ASP A 108 8.45 -23.99 20.73
C ASP A 108 8.90 -22.74 21.55
N GLN A 109 8.91 -21.56 20.94
CA GLN A 109 9.19 -20.28 21.60
C GLN A 109 7.92 -19.50 21.93
N TYR A 110 8.02 -18.56 22.86
CA TYR A 110 6.98 -17.55 23.06
C TYR A 110 7.03 -16.52 21.92
N ILE A 111 5.91 -16.36 21.22
CA ILE A 111 5.83 -15.49 20.05
C ILE A 111 5.02 -14.23 20.36
N LEU A 112 5.56 -13.08 19.98
CA LEU A 112 4.85 -11.81 20.02
C LEU A 112 4.20 -11.53 18.66
N TYR A 113 2.87 -11.40 18.66
CA TYR A 113 2.07 -11.09 17.49
C TYR A 113 1.37 -9.74 17.66
N ASP A 114 1.38 -8.94 16.60
CA ASP A 114 0.57 -7.75 16.41
C ASP A 114 0.57 -6.79 17.61
N PHE A 115 1.76 -6.56 18.18
CA PHE A 115 1.94 -5.69 19.35
C PHE A 115 2.22 -4.25 18.94
N ILE A 116 1.52 -3.29 19.53
CA ILE A 116 1.81 -1.85 19.38
C ILE A 116 2.18 -1.29 20.74
N GLY A 117 3.40 -0.76 20.87
CA GLY A 117 3.91 -0.20 22.11
C GLY A 117 5.41 -0.39 22.27
N ASP A 118 5.94 0.11 23.38
CA ASP A 118 7.34 -0.04 23.76
C ASP A 118 7.60 -1.47 24.28
N ILE A 119 8.35 -2.25 23.51
CA ILE A 119 8.69 -3.63 23.89
C ILE A 119 9.56 -3.65 25.15
N ALA A 120 10.58 -2.78 25.22
CA ALA A 120 11.60 -2.79 26.26
C ALA A 120 11.03 -2.50 27.65
N ASN A 121 9.97 -1.69 27.72
CA ASN A 121 9.30 -1.34 28.96
C ASN A 121 7.96 -2.09 29.19
N SER A 122 7.66 -3.10 28.37
CA SER A 122 6.44 -3.91 28.51
C SER A 122 6.70 -5.25 29.19
N ARG A 123 5.63 -6.01 29.42
CA ARG A 123 5.69 -7.43 29.81
C ARG A 123 6.37 -8.34 28.76
N HIS A 124 6.65 -7.81 27.56
CA HIS A 124 7.28 -8.53 26.45
C HIS A 124 8.76 -8.19 26.28
N LYS A 125 9.39 -7.52 27.25
CA LYS A 125 10.80 -7.10 27.21
C LYS A 125 11.80 -8.25 26.99
N ASP A 126 11.45 -9.45 27.43
CA ASP A 126 12.32 -10.64 27.35
C ASP A 126 12.10 -11.44 26.05
N VAL A 127 11.22 -10.97 25.16
CA VAL A 127 10.99 -11.63 23.86
C VAL A 127 12.16 -11.34 22.93
N GLU A 128 12.85 -12.40 22.51
CA GLU A 128 13.94 -12.28 21.53
C GLU A 128 13.42 -11.73 20.18
N PRO A 129 14.15 -10.84 19.50
CA PRO A 129 13.69 -10.24 18.24
C PRO A 129 13.22 -11.26 17.20
N LYS A 130 13.94 -12.38 17.01
CA LYS A 130 13.55 -13.44 16.06
C LYS A 130 12.16 -14.04 16.33
N ASN A 131 11.66 -13.95 17.56
CA ASN A 131 10.34 -14.46 17.97
C ASN A 131 9.23 -13.39 17.87
N ILE A 132 9.52 -12.24 17.28
CA ILE A 132 8.53 -11.19 17.02
C ILE A 132 8.02 -11.34 15.59
N PHE A 133 6.74 -11.67 15.44
CA PHE A 133 6.13 -11.77 14.11
C PHE A 133 5.83 -10.38 13.56
N ARG A 134 5.14 -9.54 14.35
CA ARG A 134 4.84 -8.15 14.04
C ARG A 134 4.79 -7.35 15.33
N ALA A 135 5.53 -6.25 15.37
CA ALA A 135 5.39 -5.26 16.43
C ALA A 135 5.74 -3.87 15.93
N PHE A 136 5.13 -2.85 16.50
CA PHE A 136 5.46 -1.46 16.21
C PHE A 136 5.58 -0.65 17.48
N ASP A 137 6.74 -0.01 17.65
CA ASP A 137 6.96 0.94 18.72
C ASP A 137 6.75 2.38 18.20
N PRO A 138 5.67 3.07 18.62
CA PRO A 138 5.38 4.42 18.16
C PRO A 138 6.33 5.48 18.72
N THR A 139 7.10 5.18 19.77
CA THR A 139 8.07 6.10 20.38
C THR A 139 9.37 6.06 19.58
N THR A 140 9.94 4.86 19.38
CA THR A 140 11.21 4.70 18.64
C THR A 140 11.02 4.62 17.12
N LYS A 141 9.77 4.52 16.64
CA LYS A 141 9.40 4.32 15.24
C LYS A 141 10.01 3.07 14.62
N ILE A 142 10.23 2.04 15.45
CA ILE A 142 10.75 0.75 15.00
C ILE A 142 9.56 -0.17 14.69
N TYR A 143 9.50 -0.65 13.45
CA TYR A 143 8.60 -1.71 13.04
C TYR A 143 9.38 -3.02 12.94
N ALA A 144 9.00 -4.03 13.71
CA ALA A 144 9.54 -5.37 13.62
C ALA A 144 8.60 -6.26 12.79
N PHE A 145 9.14 -6.97 11.81
CA PHE A 145 8.42 -7.96 11.01
C PHE A 145 9.28 -9.20 10.80
N ARG A 146 8.75 -10.37 11.19
CA ARG A 146 9.44 -11.68 11.11
C ARG A 146 10.87 -11.62 11.66
N GLY A 147 11.02 -10.98 12.82
CA GLY A 147 12.29 -10.81 13.51
C GLY A 147 13.28 -9.79 12.93
N VAL A 148 12.91 -9.08 11.87
CA VAL A 148 13.71 -7.97 11.32
C VAL A 148 13.12 -6.64 11.79
N SER A 149 13.96 -5.77 12.33
CA SER A 149 13.59 -4.42 12.75
C SER A 149 13.90 -3.38 11.68
N TYR A 150 12.92 -2.53 11.39
CA TYR A 150 12.99 -1.44 10.43
C TYR A 150 12.77 -0.11 11.16
N ASN A 151 13.73 0.81 11.04
CA ASN A 151 13.54 2.19 11.51
C ASN A 151 12.71 2.94 10.47
N LEU A 152 11.43 3.18 10.77
CA LEU A 152 10.51 3.84 9.84
C LEU A 152 10.88 5.29 9.59
N ASP A 153 11.39 6.02 10.57
CA ASP A 153 11.78 7.41 10.38
C ASP A 153 12.92 7.54 9.35
N ALA A 154 13.96 6.71 9.50
CA ALA A 154 15.06 6.65 8.53
C ALA A 154 14.58 6.21 7.14
N LEU A 155 13.66 5.24 7.09
CA LEU A 155 13.08 4.75 5.84
C LEU A 155 12.24 5.82 5.13
N LEU A 156 11.33 6.48 5.85
CA LEU A 156 10.47 7.54 5.32
C LEU A 156 11.28 8.76 4.87
N LYS A 157 12.35 9.12 5.57
CA LYS A 157 13.31 10.15 5.11
C LYS A 157 13.95 9.79 3.77
N ALA A 158 14.37 8.53 3.61
CA ALA A 158 14.95 8.05 2.36
C ALA A 158 13.92 8.03 1.21
N ILE A 159 12.66 7.72 1.50
CA ILE A 159 11.55 7.75 0.53
C ILE A 159 11.20 9.19 0.16
N ALA A 160 11.22 10.12 1.11
CA ALA A 160 11.00 11.54 0.84
C ALA A 160 12.10 12.14 -0.05
N ASP A 161 13.38 11.79 0.15
CA ASP A 161 14.46 12.21 -0.75
C ASP A 161 14.26 11.66 -2.18
N VAL A 162 13.89 10.38 -2.31
CA VAL A 162 13.52 9.81 -3.63
C VAL A 162 12.32 10.54 -4.24
N SER A 163 11.25 10.78 -3.48
CA SER A 163 10.05 11.48 -3.92
C SER A 163 10.39 12.87 -4.46
N ASN A 164 11.22 13.63 -3.74
CA ASN A 164 11.67 14.96 -4.15
C ASN A 164 12.43 14.93 -5.49
N ARG A 165 13.41 14.02 -5.62
CA ARG A 165 14.19 13.85 -6.86
C ARG A 165 13.31 13.43 -8.03
N VAL A 166 12.42 12.47 -7.79
CA VAL A 166 11.47 11.99 -8.79
C VAL A 166 10.54 13.10 -9.25
N ASN A 167 9.99 13.91 -8.34
CA ASN A 167 9.10 15.02 -8.69
C ASN A 167 9.84 16.09 -9.52
N GLN A 168 11.09 16.41 -9.19
CA GLN A 168 11.92 17.34 -9.97
C GLN A 168 12.13 16.85 -11.41
N ILE A 169 12.44 15.57 -11.58
CA ILE A 169 12.61 14.98 -12.92
C ILE A 169 11.25 14.86 -13.64
N HIS A 170 10.19 14.45 -12.95
CA HIS A 170 8.85 14.29 -13.52
C HIS A 170 8.31 15.61 -14.10
N GLN A 171 8.47 16.72 -13.37
CA GLN A 171 8.10 18.06 -13.86
C GLN A 171 8.86 18.48 -15.12
N ARG A 172 10.15 18.13 -15.21
CA ARG A 172 10.98 18.41 -16.40
C ARG A 172 10.58 17.58 -17.61
N LEU A 173 10.17 16.32 -17.39
CA LEU A 173 9.79 15.40 -18.47
C LEU A 173 8.36 15.62 -18.98
N TYR A 174 7.46 16.12 -18.14
CA TYR A 174 6.03 16.27 -18.47
C TYR A 174 5.47 17.67 -18.16
N PRO A 175 6.08 18.77 -18.61
CA PRO A 175 5.69 20.13 -18.21
C PRO A 175 4.23 20.47 -18.59
N ASP A 176 3.74 19.97 -19.72
CA ASP A 176 2.39 20.26 -20.20
C ASP A 176 1.28 19.58 -19.39
N GLN A 177 1.57 18.49 -18.67
CA GLN A 177 0.61 17.80 -17.80
C GLN A 177 0.45 18.47 -16.43
N TRP A 178 1.28 19.47 -16.12
CA TRP A 178 1.26 20.23 -14.87
C TRP A 178 0.80 21.67 -15.05
N LYS A 179 0.34 22.06 -16.24
CA LYS A 179 -0.45 23.28 -16.39
C LYS A 179 -1.72 23.07 -15.58
N GLU A 180 -1.86 23.79 -14.47
CA GLU A 180 -3.13 23.90 -13.76
C GLU A 180 -4.17 24.25 -14.82
N VAL A 181 -5.20 23.43 -14.95
CA VAL A 181 -6.39 23.82 -15.69
C VAL A 181 -6.89 25.05 -14.95
N GLU A 182 -6.72 26.24 -15.54
CA GLU A 182 -7.37 27.43 -15.00
C GLU A 182 -8.83 27.05 -14.81
N PRO A 183 -9.42 27.25 -13.62
CA PRO A 183 -10.82 26.94 -13.41
C PRO A 183 -11.58 27.71 -14.48
N GLU A 184 -12.20 26.99 -15.42
CA GLU A 184 -13.09 27.60 -16.40
C GLU A 184 -14.06 28.45 -15.59
N ALA A 185 -14.04 29.76 -15.85
CA ALA A 185 -14.89 30.71 -15.15
C ALA A 185 -16.33 30.18 -15.17
N PRO A 186 -17.09 30.30 -14.06
CA PRO A 186 -18.48 29.86 -14.04
C PRO A 186 -19.20 30.50 -15.22
N VAL A 187 -19.77 29.68 -16.10
CA VAL A 187 -20.58 30.16 -17.21
C VAL A 187 -21.79 30.85 -16.59
N GLU A 188 -21.79 32.18 -16.59
CA GLU A 188 -22.92 32.99 -16.16
C GLU A 188 -24.12 32.78 -17.09
N ASP A 189 -25.21 32.32 -16.48
CA ASP A 189 -26.62 32.37 -16.87
C ASP A 189 -26.99 32.73 -18.32
N ALA A 190 -27.41 31.71 -19.08
CA ALA A 190 -28.39 31.90 -20.15
C ALA A 190 -29.79 31.57 -19.60
N ALA A 191 -30.56 32.62 -19.32
CA ALA A 191 -31.95 32.55 -18.89
C ALA A 191 -32.85 31.77 -19.90
N PRO A 192 -33.87 31.02 -19.44
CA PRO A 192 -34.81 30.35 -20.33
C PRO A 192 -35.88 31.32 -20.83
N ALA A 193 -36.04 31.44 -22.16
CA ALA A 193 -37.19 32.08 -22.78
C ALA A 193 -38.38 31.10 -22.87
N GLU A 194 -39.57 31.58 -22.48
CA GLU A 194 -40.85 30.88 -22.39
C GLU A 194 -41.52 30.56 -23.75
N ASP A 195 -42.58 29.73 -23.63
CA ASP A 195 -43.72 29.43 -24.54
C ASP A 195 -43.69 28.01 -25.14
N THR A 196 -44.74 27.16 -25.09
CA THR A 196 -46.18 27.37 -24.87
C THR A 196 -46.87 26.08 -24.36
N LYS A 197 -48.04 26.25 -23.73
CA LYS A 197 -48.95 25.26 -23.13
C LYS A 197 -49.39 24.10 -24.04
N ALA A 198 -49.42 22.88 -23.48
CA ALA A 198 -50.53 21.93 -23.66
C ALA A 198 -50.52 20.84 -22.57
N ALA A 199 -51.57 20.80 -21.73
CA ALA A 199 -51.80 19.73 -20.77
C ALA A 199 -52.40 18.49 -21.46
N PRO A 200 -52.22 17.28 -20.88
CA PRO A 200 -53.42 16.47 -20.64
C PRO A 200 -53.50 15.77 -19.29
N LYS A 201 -54.75 15.49 -18.94
CA LYS A 201 -55.29 14.94 -17.69
C LYS A 201 -54.87 13.50 -17.36
N LYS A 202 -54.78 13.27 -16.04
CA LYS A 202 -54.98 12.04 -15.25
C LYS A 202 -55.64 10.83 -15.94
N THR A 203 -55.09 9.64 -15.70
CA THR A 203 -55.86 8.41 -15.36
C THR A 203 -55.09 7.54 -14.36
N ALA A 204 -55.84 6.81 -13.55
CA ALA A 204 -55.50 6.24 -12.23
C ALA A 204 -54.80 4.86 -12.27
N PRO A 205 -54.31 4.33 -11.12
CA PRO A 205 -53.34 3.25 -11.05
C PRO A 205 -53.98 1.84 -11.02
N LYS A 206 -53.29 0.85 -11.60
CA LYS A 206 -53.67 -0.57 -11.49
C LYS A 206 -52.51 -1.40 -10.92
N LYS A 207 -52.76 -1.98 -9.75
CA LYS A 207 -51.93 -2.94 -9.00
C LYS A 207 -51.50 -4.14 -9.87
N THR A 208 -50.32 -4.70 -9.61
CA THR A 208 -50.08 -6.15 -9.64
C THR A 208 -48.83 -6.52 -8.79
N PRO A 209 -48.74 -7.77 -8.30
CA PRO A 209 -48.23 -8.07 -6.96
C PRO A 209 -46.83 -8.71 -6.89
N ALA A 210 -46.29 -8.65 -5.67
CA ALA A 210 -45.08 -9.32 -5.19
C ALA A 210 -45.09 -10.86 -5.35
N LYS A 211 -43.91 -11.45 -5.59
CA LYS A 211 -43.66 -12.89 -5.44
C LYS A 211 -42.43 -13.13 -4.55
N LYS A 212 -42.65 -14.02 -3.58
CA LYS A 212 -41.83 -14.43 -2.41
C LYS A 212 -40.54 -15.21 -2.76
N PRO A 213 -39.63 -15.40 -1.77
CA PRO A 213 -38.32 -16.03 -1.94
C PRO A 213 -38.42 -17.56 -1.90
N ALA A 214 -37.47 -18.24 -2.58
CA ALA A 214 -37.33 -19.69 -2.54
C ALA A 214 -36.25 -20.13 -1.54
N ALA A 215 -36.55 -21.22 -0.84
CA ALA A 215 -35.90 -21.68 0.38
C ALA A 215 -34.82 -22.75 0.16
N LYS A 216 -34.01 -22.92 1.22
CA LYS A 216 -33.13 -24.05 1.55
C LYS A 216 -33.73 -25.43 1.23
N LYS A 217 -32.88 -26.36 0.78
CA LYS A 217 -33.05 -27.80 1.02
C LYS A 217 -31.71 -28.45 1.40
N ALA A 218 -31.81 -29.34 2.38
CA ALA A 218 -30.74 -30.00 3.10
C ALA A 218 -30.22 -31.27 2.39
N ALA A 219 -29.11 -31.78 2.93
CA ALA A 219 -28.40 -33.00 2.60
C ALA A 219 -29.22 -34.31 2.70
N PRO A 220 -28.73 -35.42 2.12
CA PRO A 220 -29.06 -36.77 2.56
C PRO A 220 -27.88 -37.45 3.29
N LYS A 221 -28.21 -38.15 4.38
CA LYS A 221 -27.35 -39.11 5.12
C LYS A 221 -27.57 -40.54 4.57
N LYS A 222 -26.44 -41.26 4.45
CA LYS A 222 -26.19 -42.72 4.58
C LYS A 222 -27.06 -43.74 3.83
N ALA A 223 -26.37 -44.57 3.04
CA ALA A 223 -26.65 -46.01 2.93
C ALA A 223 -25.36 -46.80 3.27
N ALA A 224 -25.51 -47.78 4.15
CA ALA A 224 -24.51 -48.81 4.44
C ALA A 224 -24.74 -49.99 3.49
N ALA A 225 -23.66 -50.62 3.01
CA ALA A 225 -23.72 -51.99 2.50
C ALA A 225 -22.39 -52.71 2.79
N LYS A 226 -22.53 -53.88 3.40
CA LYS A 226 -21.51 -54.89 3.68
C LYS A 226 -20.90 -55.44 2.38
N LYS A 227 -19.59 -55.69 2.39
CA LYS A 227 -19.00 -57.01 2.16
C LYS A 227 -17.57 -57.02 2.66
#